data_AF-A0A150N4J9-F1
#
_entry.id   AF-A0A150N4J9-F1
#
_cell.length_a   1.000
_cell.length_b   1.000
_cell.length_c   1.000
_cell.angle_alpha   90.00
_cell.angle_beta   90.00
_cell.angle_gamma   90.00
#
_symmetry.space_group_name_H-M   'P 1'
#
loop_
_entity.id
_entity.type
_entity.pdbx_description
1 polymer ?
#
loop_
_entity_poly.entity_id
_entity_poly.type
_entity_poly.pdbx_seq_one_letter_code
_entity_poly.pdbx_strand_id
1 'polypeptide(L)' 'MLGVTVVTKKKTLRPETERFKHILIKAYQRGELFANMTAKDMVQELAHQLKPIFKGNHHK' A
#
# COMPACT_ATOMS: atom_id res chain seq x y z
N MET A 1 40.44 1.60 -6.43
CA MET A 1 39.02 1.90 -6.73
C MET A 1 38.18 1.14 -5.71
N LEU A 2 37.63 1.84 -4.72
CA LEU A 2 36.86 1.25 -3.63
C LEU A 2 35.53 0.70 -4.16
N GLY A 3 35.31 -0.59 -3.95
CA GLY A 3 34.04 -1.26 -4.22
C GLY A 3 32.94 -0.68 -3.34
N VAL A 4 32.00 0.04 -3.96
CA VAL A 4 30.74 0.38 -3.30
C VAL A 4 29.85 -0.84 -3.42
N THR A 5 30.05 -1.81 -2.52
CA THR A 5 29.06 -2.84 -2.26
C THR A 5 27.85 -2.13 -1.68
N VAL A 6 26.89 -1.76 -2.53
CA VAL A 6 25.57 -1.33 -2.08
C VAL A 6 24.96 -2.55 -1.41
N VAL A 7 25.17 -2.66 -0.10
CA VAL A 7 24.40 -3.52 0.76
C VAL A 7 22.98 -2.98 0.65
N THR A 8 22.21 -3.49 -0.31
CA THR A 8 20.76 -3.42 -0.24
C THR A 8 20.39 -4.22 0.99
N LYS A 9 20.44 -3.57 2.17
CA LYS A 9 19.69 -4.03 3.33
C LYS A 9 18.27 -4.14 2.81
N LYS A 10 17.85 -5.36 2.45
CA LYS A 10 16.44 -5.72 2.41
C LYS A 10 15.97 -5.50 3.84
N LYS A 11 15.64 -4.24 4.17
CA LYS A 11 14.96 -3.87 5.40
C LYS A 11 13.73 -4.74 5.33
N THR A 12 13.66 -5.78 6.17
CA THR A 12 12.59 -6.77 6.14
C THR A 12 11.31 -5.97 6.26
N LEU A 13 10.62 -5.75 5.14
CA LEU A 13 9.47 -4.87 5.09
C LEU A 13 8.43 -5.55 5.95
N ARG A 14 7.94 -4.84 6.96
CA ARG A 14 6.93 -5.40 7.84
C ARG A 14 5.73 -5.82 6.98
N PRO A 15 5.07 -6.94 7.27
CA PRO A 15 3.91 -7.40 6.49
C PRO A 15 2.86 -6.31 6.26
N GLU A 16 2.69 -5.40 7.22
CA GLU A 16 1.80 -4.24 7.13
C GLU A 16 2.26 -3.23 6.07
N THR A 17 3.57 -3.00 5.92
CA THR A 17 4.13 -2.11 4.90
C THR A 17 3.92 -2.67 3.49
N GLU A 18 4.09 -3.97 3.29
CA GLU A 18 3.82 -4.60 1.98
C GLU A 18 2.33 -4.61 1.66
N ARG A 19 1.48 -4.91 2.66
CA ARG A 19 0.03 -4.82 2.51
C ARG A 19 -0.43 -3.40 2.19
N PHE A 20 0.17 -2.39 2.82
CA PHE A 20 -0.08 -0.98 2.54
C PHE A 20 0.27 -0.60 1.09
N LYS A 21 1.49 -0.95 0.63
CA LYS A 21 1.90 -0.68 -0.77
C LYS A 21 0.97 -1.33 -1.77
N HIS A 22 0.58 -2.59 -1.53
CA HIS A 22 -0.32 -3.32 -2.40
C HIS A 22 -1.69 -2.65 -2.56
N ILE A 23 -2.24 -2.10 -1.47
CA ILE A 23 -3.49 -1.33 -1.48
C ILE A 23 -3.36 -0.09 -2.37
N LEU A 24 -2.27 0.67 -2.22
CA LEU A 24 -2.04 1.88 -3.01
C LEU A 24 -1.88 1.59 -4.50
N ILE A 25 -1.10 0.56 -4.86
CA ILE A 25 -0.90 0.16 -6.26
C ILE A 25 -2.23 -0.24 -6.91
N LYS A 26 -3.06 -1.02 -6.20
CA LYS A 26 -4.39 -1.41 -6.71
C LYS A 26 -5.32 -0.22 -6.89
N ALA A 27 -5.32 0.73 -5.96
CA ALA A 27 -6.15 1.93 -6.07
C ALA A 27 -5.74 2.79 -7.27
N TYR A 28 -4.42 2.92 -7.50
CA TYR A 28 -3.88 3.60 -8.68
C TYR A 28 -4.32 2.93 -9.99
N GLN A 29 -4.11 1.62 -10.11
CA GLN A 29 -4.49 0.85 -11.30
C GLN A 29 -5.98 0.94 -11.59
N ARG A 30 -6.82 0.93 -10.55
CA ARG A 30 -8.27 1.13 -10.72
C ARG A 30 -8.59 2.53 -11.21
N GLY A 31 -7.91 3.56 -10.71
CA GLY A 31 -8.10 4.94 -11.16
C GLY A 31 -7.75 5.16 -12.63
N GLU A 32 -6.72 4.49 -13.12
CA GLU A 32 -6.35 4.57 -14.53
C GLU A 32 -7.28 3.76 -15.44
N LEU A 33 -7.81 2.62 -14.97
CA LEU A 33 -8.48 1.64 -15.83
C LEU A 33 -10.01 1.61 -15.72
N PHE A 34 -10.61 2.14 -14.66
CA PHE A 34 -12.07 2.10 -14.47
C PHE A 34 -12.75 3.40 -14.89
N ALA A 35 -13.36 3.40 -16.08
CA ALA A 35 -14.17 4.52 -16.58
C ALA A 35 -15.51 4.72 -15.83
N ASN A 36 -15.99 3.69 -15.12
CA ASN A 36 -17.32 3.66 -14.49
C ASN A 36 -17.29 3.94 -12.98
N MET A 37 -16.15 4.30 -12.41
CA MET A 37 -16.00 4.53 -10.97
C MET A 37 -15.77 6.02 -10.72
N THR A 38 -16.54 6.63 -9.82
CA THR A 38 -16.31 8.03 -9.46
C THR A 38 -15.10 8.14 -8.53
N ALA A 39 -14.45 9.31 -8.50
CA ALA A 39 -13.39 9.58 -7.54
C ALA A 39 -13.85 9.40 -6.08
N LYS A 40 -15.13 9.69 -5.79
CA LYS A 40 -15.73 9.47 -4.46
C LYS A 40 -15.73 7.99 -4.10
N ASP A 41 -16.18 7.13 -5.01
CA ASP A 41 -16.25 5.69 -4.78
C ASP A 41 -14.85 5.11 -4.57
N MET A 42 -13.87 5.58 -5.36
CA MET A 42 -12.47 5.19 -5.22
C MET A 42 -11.89 5.56 -3.86
N VAL A 43 -12.09 6.81 -3.43
CA VAL A 43 -11.60 7.29 -2.13
C VAL A 43 -12.27 6.55 -0.98
N GLN A 44 -13.56 6.26 -1.11
CA GLN A 44 -14.30 5.48 -0.13
C GLN A 44 -13.78 4.04 -0.04
N GLU A 45 -13.51 3.38 -1.17
CA GLU A 45 -12.92 2.04 -1.18
C GLU A 45 -11.51 2.04 -0.58
N LEU A 46 -10.67 3.01 -0.97
CA LEU A 46 -9.31 3.15 -0.45
C LEU A 46 -9.31 3.32 1.07
N ALA A 47 -10.19 4.17 1.60
CA ALA A 47 -10.34 4.35 3.05
C ALA A 47 -10.74 3.05 3.76
N HIS A 48 -11.64 2.25 3.17
CA HIS A 48 -12.03 0.95 3.73
C HIS A 48 -10.86 -0.04 3.76
N GLN A 49 -10.07 -0.12 2.69
CA GLN A 49 -8.93 -1.03 2.59
C GLN A 49 -7.79 -0.63 3.54
N LEU A 50 -7.60 0.68 3.77
CA LEU A 50 -6.57 1.21 4.67
C LEU A 50 -6.94 1.13 6.15
N LYS A 51 -8.24 1.18 6.50
CA LYS A 51 -8.74 1.10 7.89
C LYS A 51 -8.12 -0.04 8.72
N PRO A 52 -8.03 -1.30 8.26
CA PRO A 52 -7.40 -2.38 9.03
C PRO A 52 -5.89 -2.24 9.19
N ILE A 53 -5.20 -1.51 8.31
CA ILE A 53 -3.75 -1.27 8.41
C ILE A 53 -3.46 -0.30 9.57
N PHE A 54 -4.29 0.72 9.72
CA PHE A 54 -4.12 1.76 10.74
C PHE A 54 -4.74 1.39 12.09
N LYS A 55 -5.67 0.43 12.13
CA LYS A 55 -6.32 -0.04 13.37
C LYS A 55 -5.47 -0.95 14.25
N GLY A 56 -4.15 -1.01 14.02
CA GLY A 56 -3.16 -1.84 14.71
C GLY A 56 -3.70 -2.68 15.86
N ASN A 57 -3.98 -3.97 15.60
CA ASN A 57 -4.44 -4.99 16.55
C ASN A 57 -5.04 -4.46 17.86
N HIS A 58 -6.21 -3.82 17.80
CA HIS A 58 -7.07 -3.60 18.97
C HIS A 58 -7.85 -4.87 19.38
N HIS A 59 -7.28 -6.06 19.16
CA HIS A 59 -7.76 -7.31 19.74
C HIS A 59 -6.78 -7.70 20.85
N LYS A 60 -7.11 -7.27 22.07
CA LYS A 60 -6.71 -7.95 23.29
C LYS A 60 -7.82 -8.93 23.66
#